data_AF-A0A7J9WB79-F1
#
_entry.id   AF-A0A7J9WB79-F1
#
_cell.length_a   1.000
_cell.length_b   1.000
_cell.length_c   1.000
_cell.angle_alpha   90.00
_cell.angle_beta   90.00
_cell.angle_gamma   90.00
#
_symmetry.space_group_name_H-M   'P 1'
#
loop_
_entity.id
_entity.type
_entity.pdbx_description
1 polymer ?
#
loop_
_entity_poly.entity_id
_entity_poly.type
_entity_poly.pdbx_seq_one_letter_code
_entity_poly.pdbx_strand_id
1 'polypeptide(L)'
;MDPRRQPTIRVGTASWTDPTLLKETDWYPKRSMSAEARLRFYASIFTVVEVDATYYHPPTEELAALWVDRTPQDFRFDIKAYSLLTQHPTQPKSLWDDVAEQVPDEHAGAKAVYLSHLPDQAVDEAFERFRIALMPLHSAGKLGAVFFQFPQWFTARRDNRAYLQSLAERLADYQIAVEFRHGSWMDADTAPRTLQLLESAGLAYVSVDEPQGFKSSVPPVVAATADLAVLRMHGHNRENWQRKGITAAERFRYLYSDKELQSWAPKVRELAGGSRETHVLFNNCYRDYGVRNARQLGELLDDGLQDRPAE
;
A
#
# COMPACT_ATOMS: atom_id res chain seq x y z
N MET A 1 -9.11 -8.13 23.62
CA MET A 1 -8.75 -9.23 22.69
C MET A 1 -8.84 -10.56 23.44
N ASP A 2 -9.29 -11.64 22.78
CA ASP A 2 -9.19 -12.99 23.34
C ASP A 2 -7.70 -13.40 23.36
N PRO A 3 -7.09 -13.65 24.54
CA PRO A 3 -5.67 -14.01 24.66
C PRO A 3 -5.31 -15.36 24.01
N ARG A 4 -6.29 -16.11 23.45
CA ARG A 4 -6.10 -17.40 22.78
C ARG A 4 -6.04 -17.31 21.26
N ARG A 5 -6.32 -16.15 20.65
CA ARG A 5 -6.27 -16.00 19.19
C ARG A 5 -4.86 -15.57 18.78
N GLN A 6 -4.14 -16.44 18.10
CA GLN A 6 -2.88 -16.06 17.46
C GLN A 6 -3.15 -14.98 16.40
N PRO A 7 -2.34 -13.91 16.34
CA PRO A 7 -2.50 -12.86 15.34
C PRO A 7 -2.18 -13.42 13.94
N THR A 8 -2.98 -13.04 12.94
CA THR A 8 -2.75 -13.47 11.56
C THR A 8 -1.65 -12.62 10.94
N ILE A 9 -0.59 -13.24 10.44
CA ILE A 9 0.42 -12.55 9.64
C ILE A 9 0.23 -12.96 8.18
N ARG A 10 0.35 -12.00 7.25
CA ARG A 10 0.32 -12.26 5.81
C ARG A 10 1.49 -11.56 5.15
N VAL A 11 2.32 -12.32 4.46
CA VAL A 11 3.43 -11.78 3.67
C VAL A 11 3.07 -11.80 2.18
N GLY A 12 3.34 -10.69 1.50
CA GLY A 12 3.09 -10.52 0.07
C GLY A 12 3.95 -9.44 -0.54
N THR A 13 3.55 -8.94 -1.71
CA THR A 13 4.33 -7.96 -2.49
C THR A 13 3.47 -6.77 -2.90
N ALA A 14 4.14 -5.64 -3.17
CA ALA A 14 3.49 -4.42 -3.60
C ALA A 14 3.18 -4.37 -5.11
N SER A 15 3.01 -5.53 -5.73
CA SER A 15 2.66 -5.76 -7.14
C SER A 15 2.84 -7.25 -7.44
N TRP A 16 2.02 -7.79 -8.35
CA TRP A 16 2.26 -9.08 -8.99
C TRP A 16 2.54 -8.95 -10.48
N THR A 17 2.49 -7.74 -11.03
CA THR A 17 2.59 -7.48 -12.47
C THR A 17 3.70 -6.50 -12.83
N ASP A 18 4.70 -6.32 -11.96
CA ASP A 18 5.84 -5.45 -12.27
C ASP A 18 6.49 -5.87 -13.61
N PRO A 19 6.76 -4.93 -14.53
CA PRO A 19 7.31 -5.27 -15.83
C PRO A 19 8.61 -6.06 -15.79
N THR A 20 9.48 -5.82 -14.81
CA THR A 20 10.75 -6.54 -14.69
C THR A 20 10.55 -7.96 -14.17
N LEU A 21 9.60 -8.18 -13.26
CA LEU A 21 9.15 -9.53 -12.87
C LEU A 21 8.64 -10.30 -14.10
N LEU A 22 7.76 -9.68 -14.90
CA LEU A 22 7.12 -10.32 -16.04
C LEU A 22 8.07 -10.60 -17.22
N LYS A 23 9.06 -9.73 -17.45
CA LYS A 23 9.89 -9.75 -18.67
C LYS A 23 11.30 -10.31 -18.44
N GLU A 24 11.84 -10.20 -17.23
CA GLU A 24 13.24 -10.49 -16.92
C GLU A 24 13.44 -11.71 -16.00
N THR A 25 12.35 -12.41 -15.70
CA THR A 25 12.35 -13.61 -14.86
C THR A 25 11.39 -14.65 -15.43
N ASP A 26 11.56 -15.89 -14.98
CA ASP A 26 10.64 -16.99 -15.27
C ASP A 26 9.86 -17.41 -14.01
N TRP A 27 9.59 -16.46 -13.10
CA TRP A 27 8.82 -16.70 -11.88
C TRP A 27 7.40 -17.18 -12.18
N TYR A 28 6.79 -16.62 -13.23
CA TYR A 28 5.54 -17.14 -13.78
C TYR A 28 5.82 -18.32 -14.73
N PRO A 29 5.09 -19.44 -14.63
CA PRO A 29 5.37 -20.66 -15.41
C PRO A 29 5.37 -20.48 -16.93
N LYS A 30 4.56 -19.53 -17.45
CA LYS A 30 4.51 -19.20 -18.88
C LYS A 30 4.48 -17.70 -19.06
N ARG A 31 5.36 -17.17 -19.92
CA ARG A 31 5.38 -15.72 -20.23
C ARG A 31 4.08 -15.22 -20.86
N SER A 32 3.36 -16.09 -21.57
CA SER A 32 2.08 -15.81 -22.23
C SER A 32 0.85 -15.83 -21.31
N MET A 33 1.02 -16.03 -19.99
CA MET A 33 -0.11 -16.02 -19.06
C MET A 33 -0.92 -14.73 -19.16
N SER A 34 -2.25 -14.86 -19.15
CA SER A 34 -3.17 -13.73 -19.07
C SER A 34 -3.06 -13.02 -17.71
N ALA A 35 -3.60 -11.81 -17.60
CA ALA A 35 -3.67 -11.10 -16.32
C ALA A 35 -4.40 -11.92 -15.24
N GLU A 36 -5.46 -12.62 -15.63
CA GLU A 36 -6.19 -13.55 -14.77
C GLU A 36 -5.32 -14.71 -14.30
N ALA A 37 -4.68 -15.43 -15.22
CA ALA A 37 -3.85 -16.58 -14.87
C ALA A 37 -2.69 -16.18 -13.95
N ARG A 38 -2.12 -14.98 -14.14
CA ARG A 38 -1.07 -14.44 -13.26
C ARG A 38 -1.58 -14.17 -11.85
N LEU A 39 -2.76 -13.55 -11.72
CA LEU A 39 -3.35 -13.32 -10.39
C LEU A 39 -3.68 -14.63 -9.68
N ARG A 40 -4.27 -15.60 -10.38
CA ARG A 40 -4.54 -16.94 -9.84
C ARG A 40 -3.26 -17.64 -9.37
N PHE A 41 -2.20 -17.59 -10.18
CA PHE A 41 -0.89 -18.13 -9.79
C PHE A 41 -0.31 -17.40 -8.57
N TYR A 42 -0.35 -16.07 -8.54
CA TYR A 42 0.13 -15.31 -7.40
C TYR A 42 -0.64 -15.68 -6.11
N ALA A 43 -1.97 -15.72 -6.18
CA ALA A 43 -2.84 -16.04 -5.06
C ALA A 43 -2.78 -17.52 -4.63
N SER A 44 -2.21 -18.38 -5.48
CA SER A 44 -1.90 -19.75 -5.12
C SER A 44 -0.73 -19.84 -4.13
N ILE A 45 0.16 -18.82 -4.11
CA ILE A 45 1.39 -18.73 -3.30
C ILE A 45 1.20 -17.82 -2.07
N PHE A 46 0.74 -16.59 -2.31
CA PHE A 46 0.60 -15.57 -1.27
C PHE A 46 -0.88 -15.37 -0.90
N THR A 47 -1.12 -14.81 0.29
CA THR A 47 -2.48 -14.52 0.78
C THR A 47 -2.81 -13.04 0.84
N VAL A 48 -1.86 -12.17 0.48
CA VAL A 48 -2.06 -10.71 0.41
C VAL A 48 -1.28 -10.12 -0.77
N VAL A 49 -1.80 -9.04 -1.35
CA VAL A 49 -1.09 -8.24 -2.34
C VAL A 49 -1.45 -6.76 -2.20
N GLU A 50 -0.49 -5.87 -2.48
CA GLU A 50 -0.80 -4.46 -2.73
C GLU A 50 -1.13 -4.24 -4.20
N VAL A 51 -2.22 -3.54 -4.48
CA VAL A 51 -2.56 -3.06 -5.82
C VAL A 51 -2.08 -1.62 -5.96
N ASP A 52 -0.92 -1.46 -6.62
CA ASP A 52 -0.31 -0.15 -6.87
C ASP A 52 -0.95 0.60 -8.06
N ALA A 53 -1.57 -0.13 -8.99
CA ALA A 53 -2.14 0.44 -10.21
C ALA A 53 -3.22 1.49 -9.95
N THR A 54 -3.96 1.35 -8.84
CA THR A 54 -5.07 2.24 -8.44
C THR A 54 -4.60 3.64 -8.08
N TYR A 55 -3.31 3.82 -7.77
CA TYR A 55 -2.70 5.14 -7.60
C TYR A 55 -2.81 5.98 -8.88
N TYR A 56 -2.65 5.36 -10.05
CA TYR A 56 -2.61 6.08 -11.34
C TYR A 56 -4.01 6.33 -11.91
N HIS A 57 -4.90 5.35 -11.76
CA HIS A 57 -6.30 5.43 -12.19
C HIS A 57 -7.16 4.71 -11.15
N PRO A 58 -8.28 5.29 -10.70
CA PRO A 58 -9.17 4.59 -9.78
C PRO A 58 -9.66 3.28 -10.43
N PRO A 59 -9.87 2.20 -9.64
CA PRO A 59 -10.43 0.96 -10.17
C PRO A 59 -11.91 1.18 -10.56
N THR A 60 -12.44 0.27 -11.36
CA THR A 60 -13.90 0.14 -11.54
C THR A 60 -14.44 -0.98 -10.65
N GLU A 61 -15.75 -0.96 -10.38
CA GLU A 61 -16.41 -2.04 -9.64
C GLU A 61 -16.24 -3.39 -10.33
N GLU A 62 -16.31 -3.44 -11.66
CA GLU A 62 -16.11 -4.68 -12.42
C GLU A 62 -14.69 -5.22 -12.24
N LEU A 63 -13.68 -4.36 -12.23
CA LEU A 63 -12.30 -4.79 -12.00
C LEU A 63 -12.12 -5.34 -10.58
N ALA A 64 -12.72 -4.68 -9.58
CA ALA A 64 -12.71 -5.13 -8.19
C ALA A 64 -13.44 -6.48 -8.03
N ALA A 65 -14.59 -6.67 -8.68
CA ALA A 65 -15.31 -7.94 -8.70
C ALA A 65 -14.47 -9.05 -9.36
N LEU A 66 -13.80 -8.75 -10.48
CA LEU A 66 -12.90 -9.72 -11.11
C LEU A 66 -11.73 -10.11 -10.20
N TRP A 67 -11.20 -9.21 -9.37
CA TRP A 67 -10.18 -9.57 -8.38
C TRP A 67 -10.73 -10.51 -7.30
N VAL A 68 -11.99 -10.30 -6.87
CA VAL A 68 -12.69 -11.23 -5.96
C VAL A 68 -12.80 -12.61 -6.59
N ASP A 69 -13.26 -12.73 -7.84
CA ASP A 69 -13.52 -14.01 -8.49
C ASP A 69 -12.25 -14.83 -8.79
N ARG A 70 -11.11 -14.15 -8.89
CA ARG A 70 -9.82 -14.74 -9.30
C ARG A 70 -8.91 -15.11 -8.13
N THR A 71 -9.39 -14.97 -6.90
CA THR A 71 -8.60 -15.23 -5.70
C THR A 71 -9.35 -16.08 -4.68
N PRO A 72 -8.65 -16.82 -3.80
CA PRO A 72 -9.27 -17.56 -2.71
C PRO A 72 -10.01 -16.66 -1.70
N GLN A 73 -10.95 -17.22 -0.93
CA GLN A 73 -11.77 -16.47 0.03
C GLN A 73 -10.95 -15.77 1.13
N ASP A 74 -9.82 -16.38 1.52
CA ASP A 74 -8.93 -15.87 2.56
C ASP A 74 -7.90 -14.85 2.06
N PHE A 75 -7.91 -14.52 0.76
CA PHE A 75 -6.99 -13.58 0.14
C PHE A 75 -7.34 -12.13 0.52
N ARG A 76 -6.32 -11.28 0.62
CA ARG A 76 -6.44 -9.85 0.94
C ARG A 76 -5.85 -8.99 -0.16
N PHE A 77 -6.56 -7.91 -0.48
CA PHE A 77 -6.08 -6.85 -1.35
C PHE A 77 -5.92 -5.59 -0.52
N ASP A 78 -4.69 -5.07 -0.49
CA ASP A 78 -4.46 -3.73 -0.03
C ASP A 78 -4.42 -2.80 -1.22
N ILE A 79 -5.32 -1.82 -1.26
CA ILE A 79 -5.52 -0.96 -2.43
C ILE A 79 -4.84 0.37 -2.19
N LYS A 80 -3.89 0.74 -3.06
CA LYS A 80 -3.30 2.08 -2.98
C LYS A 80 -4.33 3.13 -3.37
N ALA A 81 -4.51 4.13 -2.52
CA ALA A 81 -5.41 5.22 -2.78
C ALA A 81 -5.01 5.96 -4.07
N TYR A 82 -6.02 6.37 -4.82
CA TYR A 82 -5.83 7.16 -6.04
C TYR A 82 -5.01 8.42 -5.75
N SER A 83 -4.08 8.77 -6.64
CA SER A 83 -3.11 9.86 -6.45
C SER A 83 -3.75 11.19 -6.03
N LEU A 84 -4.96 11.47 -6.52
CA LEU A 84 -5.74 12.64 -6.13
C LEU A 84 -5.99 12.68 -4.62
N LEU A 85 -6.45 11.56 -4.06
CA LEU A 85 -6.81 11.43 -2.65
C LEU A 85 -5.59 11.43 -1.71
N THR A 86 -4.40 11.18 -2.24
CA THR A 86 -3.14 11.22 -1.47
C THR A 86 -2.38 12.54 -1.62
N GLN A 87 -3.03 13.57 -2.19
CA GLN A 87 -2.45 14.90 -2.44
C GLN A 87 -1.21 14.88 -3.35
N HIS A 88 -1.08 13.84 -4.18
CA HIS A 88 -0.06 13.77 -5.21
C HIS A 88 -0.49 14.56 -6.47
N PRO A 89 0.47 14.94 -7.33
CA PRO A 89 0.14 15.48 -8.65
C PRO A 89 -0.55 14.38 -9.46
N THR A 90 -1.76 14.65 -9.90
CA THR A 90 -2.63 13.68 -10.58
C THR A 90 -2.75 14.04 -12.04
N GLN A 91 -2.70 13.05 -12.93
CA GLN A 91 -2.86 13.30 -14.37
C GLN A 91 -4.31 13.72 -14.65
N PRO A 92 -4.57 14.86 -15.31
CA PRO A 92 -5.94 15.30 -15.57
C PRO A 92 -6.79 14.24 -16.27
N LYS A 93 -6.18 13.48 -17.20
CA LYS A 93 -6.83 12.41 -17.96
C LYS A 93 -7.22 11.16 -17.14
N SER A 94 -6.81 11.06 -15.88
CA SER A 94 -7.23 9.94 -15.01
C SER A 94 -8.39 10.30 -14.08
N LEU A 95 -8.80 11.57 -14.08
CA LEU A 95 -10.03 12.00 -13.41
C LEU A 95 -11.24 11.40 -14.13
N TRP A 96 -12.33 11.22 -13.39
CA TRP A 96 -13.63 11.02 -14.02
C TRP A 96 -14.04 12.28 -14.80
N ASP A 97 -14.71 12.12 -15.95
CA ASP A 97 -15.00 13.21 -16.88
C ASP A 97 -15.70 14.40 -16.21
N ASP A 98 -16.71 14.14 -15.38
CA ASP A 98 -17.47 15.15 -14.65
C ASP A 98 -16.72 15.76 -13.44
N VAL A 99 -15.76 15.05 -12.85
CA VAL A 99 -14.82 15.63 -11.89
C VAL A 99 -13.80 16.52 -12.62
N ALA A 100 -13.41 16.14 -13.83
CA ALA A 100 -12.51 16.95 -14.67
C ALA A 100 -13.17 18.25 -15.14
N GLU A 101 -14.48 18.23 -15.44
CA GLU A 101 -15.28 19.42 -15.77
C GLU A 101 -15.37 20.44 -14.63
N GLN A 102 -15.15 20.00 -13.38
CA GLN A 102 -15.16 20.86 -12.19
C GLN A 102 -13.78 21.46 -11.86
N VAL A 103 -12.74 21.17 -12.65
CA VAL A 103 -11.43 21.81 -12.47
C VAL A 103 -11.55 23.30 -12.85
N PRO A 104 -11.23 24.24 -11.94
CA PRO A 104 -11.31 25.67 -12.23
C PRO A 104 -10.47 26.10 -13.44
N ASP A 105 -10.94 27.11 -14.16
CA ASP A 105 -10.28 27.63 -15.38
C ASP A 105 -8.82 28.04 -15.17
N GLU A 106 -8.45 28.52 -13.97
CA GLU A 106 -7.06 28.86 -13.64
C GLU A 106 -6.10 27.65 -13.62
N HIS A 107 -6.66 26.44 -13.56
CA HIS A 107 -5.95 25.18 -13.63
C HIS A 107 -6.23 24.40 -14.93
N ALA A 108 -7.01 24.97 -15.86
CA ALA A 108 -7.27 24.37 -17.16
C ALA A 108 -5.96 24.20 -17.95
N GLY A 109 -5.74 23.01 -18.52
CA GLY A 109 -4.52 22.68 -19.25
C GLY A 109 -3.27 22.48 -18.39
N ALA A 110 -3.38 22.48 -17.06
CA ALA A 110 -2.27 22.14 -16.18
C ALA A 110 -1.78 20.70 -16.44
N LYS A 111 -0.47 20.48 -16.32
CA LYS A 111 0.14 19.14 -16.47
C LYS A 111 -0.28 18.17 -15.38
N ALA A 112 -0.73 18.69 -14.24
CA ALA A 112 -1.21 17.93 -13.11
C ALA A 112 -2.29 18.71 -12.35
N VAL A 113 -3.27 17.98 -11.83
CA VAL A 113 -4.30 18.47 -10.90
C VAL A 113 -3.93 18.01 -9.48
N TYR A 114 -4.18 18.85 -8.49
CA TYR A 114 -4.06 18.51 -7.07
C TYR A 114 -5.44 18.52 -6.44
N LEU A 115 -5.61 17.77 -5.35
CA LEU A 115 -6.88 17.76 -4.61
C LEU A 115 -7.34 19.17 -4.22
N SER A 116 -6.41 20.03 -3.82
CA SER A 116 -6.67 21.41 -3.42
C SER A 116 -7.08 22.34 -4.57
N HIS A 117 -6.98 21.90 -5.82
CA HIS A 117 -7.48 22.64 -6.98
C HIS A 117 -8.98 22.43 -7.19
N LEU A 118 -9.56 21.38 -6.60
CA LEU A 118 -10.95 21.01 -6.82
C LEU A 118 -11.85 21.66 -5.75
N PRO A 119 -13.09 22.03 -6.11
CA PRO A 119 -14.09 22.41 -5.12
C PRO A 119 -14.46 21.21 -4.23
N ASP A 120 -14.94 21.48 -3.02
CA ASP A 120 -15.27 20.44 -2.03
C ASP A 120 -16.23 19.37 -2.59
N GLN A 121 -17.21 19.77 -3.41
CA GLN A 121 -18.14 18.85 -4.05
C GLN A 121 -17.44 17.83 -4.97
N ALA A 122 -16.45 18.27 -5.76
CA ALA A 122 -15.69 17.38 -6.64
C ALA A 122 -14.76 16.45 -5.84
N VAL A 123 -14.24 16.93 -4.70
CA VAL A 123 -13.47 16.12 -3.76
C VAL A 123 -14.36 15.04 -3.15
N ASP A 124 -15.55 15.39 -2.68
CA ASP A 124 -16.51 14.45 -2.10
C ASP A 124 -16.93 13.38 -3.12
N GLU A 125 -17.23 13.77 -4.36
CA GLU A 125 -17.54 12.84 -5.45
C GLU A 125 -16.37 11.88 -5.74
N ALA A 126 -15.14 12.39 -5.76
CA ALA A 126 -13.96 11.55 -5.98
C ALA A 126 -13.76 10.50 -4.88
N PHE A 127 -14.01 10.88 -3.62
CA PHE A 127 -13.98 9.93 -2.49
C PHE A 127 -15.10 8.89 -2.61
N GLU A 128 -16.33 9.32 -2.91
CA GLU A 128 -17.47 8.42 -2.99
C GLU A 128 -17.32 7.40 -4.12
N ARG A 129 -16.84 7.82 -5.30
CA ARG A 129 -16.59 6.90 -6.41
C ARG A 129 -15.49 5.90 -6.10
N PHE A 130 -14.41 6.37 -5.49
CA PHE A 130 -13.35 5.48 -5.05
C PHE A 130 -13.88 4.49 -4.00
N ARG A 131 -14.75 4.96 -3.10
CA ARG A 131 -15.42 4.10 -2.12
C ARG A 131 -16.25 3.03 -2.81
N ILE A 132 -17.18 3.40 -3.68
CA ILE A 132 -18.07 2.50 -4.43
C ILE A 132 -17.26 1.48 -5.23
N ALA A 133 -16.21 1.91 -5.94
CA ALA A 133 -15.37 1.01 -6.74
C ALA A 133 -14.73 -0.14 -5.94
N LEU A 134 -14.52 0.04 -4.63
CA LEU A 134 -13.95 -0.98 -3.75
C LEU A 134 -14.99 -1.82 -3.02
N MET A 135 -16.28 -1.49 -3.15
CA MET A 135 -17.37 -2.19 -2.49
C MET A 135 -17.41 -3.70 -2.78
N PRO A 136 -17.08 -4.19 -4.00
CA PRO A 136 -17.00 -5.63 -4.25
C PRO A 136 -15.94 -6.34 -3.37
N LEU A 137 -14.76 -5.74 -3.22
CA LEU A 137 -13.70 -6.27 -2.35
C LEU A 137 -14.11 -6.21 -0.87
N HIS A 138 -14.70 -5.10 -0.44
CA HIS A 138 -15.17 -4.93 0.93
C HIS A 138 -16.25 -5.95 1.29
N SER A 139 -17.29 -6.06 0.45
CA SER A 139 -18.42 -6.96 0.67
C SER A 139 -18.02 -8.43 0.65
N ALA A 140 -17.02 -8.80 -0.16
CA ALA A 140 -16.44 -10.14 -0.17
C ALA A 140 -15.52 -10.43 1.04
N GLY A 141 -15.25 -9.42 1.88
CA GLY A 141 -14.32 -9.51 3.00
C GLY A 141 -12.86 -9.67 2.56
N LYS A 142 -12.51 -9.18 1.35
CA LYS A 142 -11.17 -9.28 0.75
C LYS A 142 -10.43 -7.95 0.66
N LEU A 143 -11.08 -6.82 0.94
CA LEU A 143 -10.39 -5.54 1.13
C LEU A 143 -9.64 -5.58 2.47
N GLY A 144 -8.31 -5.56 2.41
CA GLY A 144 -7.42 -5.54 3.56
C GLY A 144 -7.26 -4.13 4.12
N ALA A 145 -6.69 -3.24 3.31
CA ALA A 145 -6.57 -1.82 3.61
C ALA A 145 -6.75 -0.93 2.37
N VAL A 146 -7.04 0.35 2.59
CA VAL A 146 -6.80 1.41 1.62
C VAL A 146 -5.53 2.18 2.03
N PHE A 147 -4.46 2.07 1.23
CA PHE A 147 -3.18 2.69 1.50
C PHE A 147 -3.12 4.15 1.07
N PHE A 148 -3.04 5.04 2.05
CA PHE A 148 -2.71 6.45 1.87
C PHE A 148 -1.22 6.66 2.10
N GLN A 149 -0.43 6.38 1.06
CA GLN A 149 0.96 6.82 0.99
C GLN A 149 0.99 8.28 0.57
N PHE A 150 1.53 9.16 1.40
CA PHE A 150 1.60 10.60 1.13
C PHE A 150 2.94 11.01 0.49
N PRO A 151 2.98 12.15 -0.24
CA PRO A 151 4.22 12.65 -0.82
C PRO A 151 5.16 13.23 0.24
N GLN A 152 6.44 13.38 -0.10
CA GLN A 152 7.45 13.90 0.83
C GLN A 152 7.20 15.34 1.34
N TRP A 153 6.36 16.13 0.66
CA TRP A 153 5.98 17.47 1.13
C TRP A 153 4.76 17.47 2.06
N PHE A 154 4.15 16.32 2.29
CA PHE A 154 3.13 16.15 3.32
C PHE A 154 3.82 16.04 4.68
N THR A 155 4.04 17.17 5.33
CA THR A 155 4.73 17.27 6.63
C THR A 155 3.74 17.35 7.80
N ALA A 156 4.22 17.18 9.03
CA ALA A 156 3.41 17.13 10.26
C ALA A 156 2.77 18.47 10.73
N ARG A 157 2.15 19.22 9.80
CA ARG A 157 1.44 20.49 10.04
C ARG A 157 -0.03 20.28 10.41
N ARG A 158 -0.66 21.32 10.98
CA ARG A 158 -2.06 21.29 11.45
C ARG A 158 -3.04 20.82 10.37
N ASP A 159 -2.99 21.41 9.18
CA ASP A 159 -3.94 21.10 8.11
C ASP A 159 -3.81 19.65 7.60
N ASN A 160 -2.58 19.12 7.58
CA ASN A 160 -2.35 17.73 7.20
C ASN A 160 -2.86 16.77 8.28
N ARG A 161 -2.79 17.13 9.57
CA ARG A 161 -3.42 16.34 10.65
C ARG A 161 -4.94 16.35 10.54
N ALA A 162 -5.53 17.50 10.24
CA ALA A 162 -6.97 17.62 9.99
C ALA A 162 -7.39 16.78 8.77
N TYR A 163 -6.57 16.75 7.71
CA TYR A 163 -6.81 15.89 6.56
C TYR A 163 -6.78 14.40 6.93
N LEU A 164 -5.83 13.95 7.76
CA LEU A 164 -5.81 12.56 8.23
C LEU A 164 -7.09 12.22 9.00
N GLN A 165 -7.56 13.12 9.88
CA GLN A 165 -8.78 12.90 10.66
C GLN A 165 -10.01 12.77 9.77
N SER A 166 -10.10 13.58 8.70
CA SER A 166 -11.26 13.51 7.79
C SER A 166 -11.29 12.23 6.95
N LEU A 167 -10.18 11.51 6.79
CA LEU A 167 -10.16 10.23 6.07
C LEU A 167 -11.06 9.19 6.73
N ALA A 168 -11.09 9.14 8.07
CA ALA A 168 -11.91 8.20 8.82
C ALA A 168 -13.41 8.39 8.57
N GLU A 169 -13.84 9.63 8.29
CA GLU A 169 -15.23 9.93 7.93
C GLU A 169 -15.51 9.62 6.46
N ARG A 170 -14.56 9.96 5.57
CA ARG A 170 -14.72 9.82 4.11
C ARG A 170 -14.74 8.37 3.61
N LEU A 171 -14.06 7.47 4.32
CA LEU A 171 -13.99 6.04 4.00
C LEU A 171 -14.30 5.19 5.24
N ALA A 172 -15.37 5.54 5.97
CA ALA A 172 -15.72 4.94 7.26
C ALA A 172 -15.92 3.41 7.24
N ASP A 173 -16.25 2.84 6.07
CA ASP A 173 -16.41 1.39 5.90
C ASP A 173 -15.07 0.64 5.86
N TYR A 174 -13.96 1.34 5.57
CA TYR A 174 -12.70 0.73 5.18
C TYR A 174 -11.61 0.96 6.21
N GLN A 175 -10.79 -0.08 6.44
CA GLN A 175 -9.54 0.09 7.16
C GLN A 175 -8.58 0.92 6.30
N ILE A 176 -8.20 2.09 6.79
CA ILE A 176 -7.22 2.95 6.14
C ILE A 176 -5.85 2.69 6.76
N ALA A 177 -4.82 2.64 5.92
CA ALA A 177 -3.43 2.56 6.35
C ALA A 177 -2.63 3.74 5.81
N VAL A 178 -1.96 4.47 6.70
CA VAL A 178 -1.28 5.74 6.41
C VAL A 178 0.22 5.55 6.41
N GLU A 179 0.85 5.93 5.30
CA GLU A 179 2.29 5.87 5.13
C GLU A 179 2.89 7.25 4.87
N PHE A 180 3.83 7.64 5.72
CA PHE A 180 4.53 8.91 5.60
C PHE A 180 5.82 8.77 4.78
N ARG A 181 6.18 9.85 4.08
CA ARG A 181 7.44 9.98 3.31
C ARG A 181 8.26 11.18 3.75
N HIS A 182 8.12 11.58 5.02
CA HIS A 182 8.83 12.71 5.58
C HIS A 182 9.09 12.51 7.07
N GLY A 183 10.34 12.72 7.50
CA GLY A 183 10.78 12.44 8.87
C GLY A 183 10.05 13.24 9.95
N SER A 184 9.47 14.40 9.64
CA SER A 184 8.77 15.24 10.64
C SER A 184 7.53 14.59 11.27
N TRP A 185 7.03 13.48 10.73
CA TRP A 185 5.95 12.73 11.37
C TRP A 185 6.43 11.81 12.49
N MET A 186 7.67 11.35 12.41
CA MET A 186 8.21 10.27 13.23
C MET A 186 9.58 10.60 13.85
N ASP A 187 9.93 11.89 13.95
CA ASP A 187 11.02 12.32 14.83
C ASP A 187 10.65 12.10 16.30
N ALA A 188 11.66 12.14 17.18
CA ALA A 188 11.52 11.76 18.59
C ALA A 188 10.43 12.55 19.34
N ASP A 189 10.23 13.82 18.99
CA ASP A 189 9.27 14.70 19.67
C ASP A 189 7.85 14.55 19.08
N THR A 190 7.75 14.24 17.79
CA THR A 190 6.48 14.22 17.05
C THR A 190 5.84 12.83 17.00
N ALA A 191 6.64 11.76 17.01
CA ALA A 191 6.16 10.39 16.86
C ALA A 191 5.04 10.00 17.84
N PRO A 192 5.12 10.29 19.16
CA PRO A 192 4.04 9.93 20.09
C PRO A 192 2.69 10.58 19.74
N ARG A 193 2.72 11.85 19.32
CA ARG A 193 1.52 12.59 18.91
C ARG A 193 0.97 12.10 17.57
N THR A 194 1.83 11.69 16.66
CA THR A 194 1.43 11.10 15.38
C THR A 194 0.76 9.75 15.59
N LEU A 195 1.35 8.86 16.39
CA LEU A 195 0.77 7.54 16.66
C LEU A 195 -0.57 7.67 17.39
N GLN A 196 -0.66 8.55 18.40
CA GLN A 196 -1.92 8.83 19.10
C GLN A 196 -3.00 9.38 18.17
N LEU A 197 -2.64 10.28 17.23
CA LEU A 197 -3.56 10.80 16.23
C LEU A 197 -4.14 9.66 15.38
N LEU A 198 -3.27 8.80 14.85
CA LEU A 198 -3.67 7.67 14.01
C LEU A 198 -4.57 6.69 14.79
N GLU A 199 -4.19 6.36 16.04
CA GLU A 199 -4.98 5.49 16.91
C GLU A 199 -6.37 6.07 17.20
N SER A 200 -6.45 7.36 17.56
CA SER A 200 -7.72 8.03 17.82
C SER A 200 -8.65 8.10 16.61
N ALA A 201 -8.08 8.05 15.40
CA ALA A 201 -8.81 8.08 14.14
C ALA A 201 -9.03 6.68 13.53
N GLY A 202 -8.58 5.61 14.20
CA GLY A 202 -8.67 4.24 13.68
C GLY A 202 -7.81 3.97 12.44
N LEU A 203 -6.79 4.78 12.19
CA LEU A 203 -5.92 4.69 11.02
C LEU A 203 -4.71 3.80 11.35
N ALA A 204 -4.47 2.77 10.54
CA ALA A 204 -3.30 1.91 10.69
C ALA A 204 -2.03 2.68 10.28
N TYR A 205 -1.02 2.70 11.14
CA TYR A 205 0.29 3.21 10.79
C TYR A 205 1.02 2.20 9.92
N VAL A 206 1.53 2.66 8.77
CA VAL A 206 2.42 1.86 7.94
C VAL A 206 3.84 2.02 8.44
N SER A 207 4.32 0.98 9.11
CA SER A 207 5.73 0.83 9.44
C SER A 207 6.52 0.63 8.15
N VAL A 208 7.70 1.24 8.03
CA VAL A 208 8.49 1.18 6.80
C VAL A 208 9.92 0.73 7.06
N ASP A 209 10.46 -0.06 6.14
CA ASP A 209 11.90 -0.29 6.02
C ASP A 209 12.39 0.33 4.71
N GLU A 210 13.23 1.35 4.82
CA GLU A 210 13.69 2.15 3.68
C GLU A 210 15.06 2.79 3.94
N PRO A 211 15.77 3.28 2.91
CA PRO A 211 17.11 3.84 3.07
C PRO A 211 17.13 5.03 4.04
N GLN A 212 17.95 4.97 5.09
CA GLN A 212 18.02 6.00 6.12
C GLN A 212 19.02 7.12 5.80
N GLY A 213 18.80 8.31 6.37
CA GLY A 213 19.67 9.49 6.23
C GLY A 213 19.21 10.51 5.18
N PHE A 214 17.97 10.40 4.69
CA PHE A 214 17.36 11.38 3.79
C PHE A 214 16.16 12.06 4.45
N LYS A 215 15.84 13.29 4.04
CA LYS A 215 14.65 14.01 4.55
C LYS A 215 13.33 13.28 4.22
N SER A 216 13.31 12.57 3.10
CA SER A 216 12.18 11.78 2.64
C SER A 216 12.06 10.43 3.35
N SER A 217 13.01 10.11 4.25
CA SER A 217 13.02 8.84 4.97
C SER A 217 12.37 8.99 6.34
N VAL A 218 11.61 7.97 6.71
CA VAL A 218 10.99 7.74 7.99
C VAL A 218 11.77 6.64 8.71
N PRO A 219 12.04 6.77 10.02
CA PRO A 219 12.74 5.74 10.77
C PRO A 219 11.92 4.44 10.82
N PRO A 220 12.56 3.26 10.90
CA PRO A 220 11.89 1.96 10.90
C PRO A 220 11.29 1.63 12.26
N VAL A 221 10.34 2.47 12.70
CA VAL A 221 9.55 2.29 13.91
C VAL A 221 8.42 1.32 13.59
N VAL A 222 8.28 0.27 14.41
CA VAL A 222 7.12 -0.63 14.34
C VAL A 222 6.08 -0.18 15.37
N ALA A 223 4.86 0.06 14.92
CA ALA A 223 3.74 0.39 15.81
C ALA A 223 2.42 -0.06 15.21
N ALA A 224 1.54 -0.61 16.07
CA ALA A 224 0.17 -0.92 15.73
C ALA A 224 -0.73 0.19 16.29
N THR A 225 -1.47 0.88 15.41
CA THR A 225 -2.42 1.95 15.79
C THR A 225 -3.86 1.61 15.39
N ALA A 226 -4.10 0.40 14.90
CA ALA A 226 -5.42 -0.13 14.56
C ALA A 226 -5.42 -1.65 14.69
N ASP A 227 -6.58 -2.29 14.48
CA ASP A 227 -6.71 -3.75 14.45
C ASP A 227 -5.89 -4.39 13.31
N LEU A 228 -5.56 -3.61 12.27
CA LEU A 228 -4.60 -3.96 11.24
C LEU A 228 -3.27 -3.26 11.51
N ALA A 229 -2.18 -4.02 11.46
CA ALA A 229 -0.83 -3.47 11.34
C ALA A 229 -0.26 -3.70 9.95
N VAL A 230 0.58 -2.78 9.48
CA VAL A 230 1.24 -2.90 8.18
C VAL A 230 2.73 -2.61 8.30
N LEU A 231 3.54 -3.44 7.65
CA LEU A 231 4.95 -3.19 7.35
C LEU A 231 5.19 -3.18 5.84
N ARG A 232 5.80 -2.12 5.31
CA ARG A 232 6.26 -2.06 3.90
C ARG A 232 7.78 -2.07 3.81
N MET A 233 8.30 -3.00 3.03
CA MET A 233 9.74 -3.27 2.87
C MET A 233 10.23 -2.72 1.52
N HIS A 234 10.86 -1.54 1.52
CA HIS A 234 11.31 -0.82 0.31
C HIS A 234 12.76 -1.14 -0.11
N GLY A 235 13.54 -1.72 0.80
CA GLY A 235 14.95 -2.04 0.62
C GLY A 235 15.90 -0.91 1.00
N HIS A 236 17.21 -1.18 0.96
CA HIS A 236 18.25 -0.23 1.35
C HIS A 236 19.06 0.31 0.17
N ASN A 237 18.46 0.49 -1.02
CA ASN A 237 19.14 1.06 -2.19
C ASN A 237 19.40 2.58 -2.04
N ARG A 238 20.42 2.92 -1.24
CA ARG A 238 20.80 4.31 -0.94
C ARG A 238 21.19 5.12 -2.18
N GLU A 239 21.83 4.48 -3.17
CA GLU A 239 22.31 5.16 -4.39
C GLU A 239 21.14 5.71 -5.22
N ASN A 240 20.08 4.92 -5.36
CA ASN A 240 18.95 5.28 -6.23
C ASN A 240 17.77 5.91 -5.49
N TRP A 241 17.74 5.92 -4.17
CA TRP A 241 16.59 6.37 -3.37
C TRP A 241 16.02 7.71 -3.81
N GLN A 242 16.88 8.73 -3.92
CA GLN A 242 16.50 10.09 -4.35
C GLN A 242 16.90 10.41 -5.79
N ARG A 243 17.37 9.41 -6.55
CA ARG A 243 17.80 9.62 -7.93
C ARG A 243 16.58 9.92 -8.81
N LYS A 244 16.69 11.00 -9.59
CA LYS A 244 15.66 11.45 -10.53
C LYS A 244 15.84 10.77 -11.88
N GLY A 245 14.74 10.64 -12.63
CA GLY A 245 14.76 10.10 -14.00
C GLY A 245 14.95 8.58 -14.11
N ILE A 246 14.90 7.86 -12.99
CA ILE A 246 14.91 6.39 -12.96
C ILE A 246 13.51 5.83 -12.73
N THR A 247 13.31 4.59 -13.14
CA THR A 247 12.08 3.84 -12.92
C THR A 247 11.87 3.52 -11.43
N ALA A 248 10.64 3.16 -11.05
CA ALA A 248 10.35 2.68 -9.70
C ALA A 248 11.13 1.39 -9.39
N ALA A 249 11.16 0.44 -10.32
CA ALA A 249 11.91 -0.81 -10.16
C ALA A 249 13.41 -0.58 -9.90
N GLU A 250 14.05 0.36 -10.60
CA GLU A 250 15.46 0.71 -10.34
C GLU A 250 15.68 1.37 -8.98
N ARG A 251 14.70 2.16 -8.50
CA ARG A 251 14.74 2.80 -7.17
C ARG A 251 14.68 1.76 -6.06
N PHE A 252 13.79 0.78 -6.21
CA PHE A 252 13.58 -0.28 -5.22
C PHE A 252 14.39 -1.55 -5.50
N ARG A 253 15.42 -1.46 -6.36
CA ARG A 253 16.33 -2.57 -6.69
C ARG A 253 17.18 -2.96 -5.49
N TYR A 254 16.65 -3.82 -4.64
CA TYR A 254 17.32 -4.31 -3.45
C TYR A 254 16.85 -5.72 -3.12
N LEU A 255 17.77 -6.67 -2.99
CA LEU A 255 17.46 -8.01 -2.52
C LEU A 255 17.90 -8.09 -1.06
N TYR A 256 16.95 -8.24 -0.14
CA TYR A 256 17.27 -8.43 1.27
C TYR A 256 18.06 -9.72 1.47
N SER A 257 19.06 -9.65 2.34
CA SER A 257 19.79 -10.83 2.79
C SER A 257 19.01 -11.62 3.83
N ASP A 258 19.29 -12.92 3.96
CA ASP A 258 18.67 -13.77 4.98
C ASP A 258 18.89 -13.22 6.39
N LYS A 259 20.06 -12.61 6.65
CA LYS A 259 20.37 -11.97 7.93
C LYS A 259 19.45 -10.77 8.22
N GLU A 260 19.16 -9.95 7.21
CA GLU A 260 18.22 -8.84 7.37
C GLU A 260 16.80 -9.36 7.64
N LEU A 261 16.35 -10.35 6.88
CA LEU A 261 15.02 -10.96 7.08
C LEU A 261 14.89 -11.62 8.46
N GLN A 262 15.92 -12.32 8.93
CA GLN A 262 15.98 -12.87 10.29
C GLN A 262 15.90 -11.79 11.37
N SER A 263 16.48 -10.61 11.11
CA SER A 263 16.39 -9.47 12.05
C SER A 263 15.01 -8.81 12.06
N TRP A 264 14.25 -8.94 10.97
CA TRP A 264 12.89 -8.40 10.83
C TRP A 264 11.82 -9.34 11.40
N ALA A 265 11.99 -10.66 11.28
CA ALA A 265 11.04 -11.64 11.79
C ALA A 265 10.58 -11.40 13.26
N PRO A 266 11.46 -11.13 14.26
CA PRO A 266 11.01 -10.84 15.62
C PRO A 266 10.20 -9.53 15.71
N LYS A 267 10.56 -8.50 14.94
CA LYS A 267 9.82 -7.21 14.92
C LYS A 267 8.44 -7.37 14.30
N VAL A 268 8.31 -8.21 13.28
CA VAL A 268 7.00 -8.54 12.68
C VAL A 268 6.12 -9.28 13.69
N ARG A 269 6.69 -10.23 14.46
CA ARG A 269 5.95 -10.90 15.53
C ARG A 269 5.52 -9.95 16.65
N GLU A 270 6.37 -8.99 17.01
CA GLU A 270 6.03 -7.93 17.96
C GLU A 270 4.87 -7.07 17.44
N LEU A 271 4.96 -6.62 16.19
CA LEU A 271 3.91 -5.86 15.52
C LEU A 271 2.58 -6.64 15.45
N ALA A 272 2.65 -7.93 15.15
CA ALA A 272 1.51 -8.82 15.15
C ALA A 272 0.88 -9.00 16.53
N GLY A 273 1.68 -8.99 17.61
CA GLY A 273 1.16 -9.03 18.98
C GLY A 273 0.29 -7.82 19.36
N GLY A 274 0.45 -6.68 18.67
CA GLY A 274 -0.33 -5.46 18.87
C GLY A 274 -1.56 -5.31 17.99
N SER A 275 -1.85 -6.27 17.10
CA SER A 275 -2.94 -6.18 16.11
C SER A 275 -3.65 -7.52 15.93
N ARG A 276 -4.80 -7.52 15.27
CA ARG A 276 -5.53 -8.74 14.92
C ARG A 276 -4.97 -9.39 13.65
N GLU A 277 -4.55 -8.56 12.70
CA GLU A 277 -3.99 -8.97 11.41
C GLU A 277 -2.80 -8.06 11.07
N THR A 278 -1.73 -8.63 10.51
CA THR A 278 -0.54 -7.90 10.10
C THR A 278 -0.19 -8.21 8.66
N HIS A 279 -0.11 -7.18 7.82
CA HIS A 279 0.33 -7.30 6.43
C HIS A 279 1.79 -6.88 6.31
N VAL A 280 2.62 -7.72 5.70
CA VAL A 280 4.01 -7.41 5.36
C VAL A 280 4.15 -7.41 3.85
N LEU A 281 4.42 -6.24 3.27
CA LEU A 281 4.43 -6.04 1.83
C LEU A 281 5.82 -5.66 1.33
N PHE A 282 6.38 -6.52 0.49
CA PHE A 282 7.65 -6.27 -0.18
C PHE A 282 7.46 -5.38 -1.41
N ASN A 283 7.95 -4.14 -1.30
CA ASN A 283 7.93 -3.12 -2.35
C ASN A 283 9.28 -2.98 -3.09
N ASN A 284 10.25 -3.87 -2.79
CA ASN A 284 11.47 -4.05 -3.57
C ASN A 284 11.21 -4.77 -4.91
N CYS A 285 10.24 -4.26 -5.68
CA CYS A 285 9.77 -4.81 -6.95
C CYS A 285 10.79 -4.55 -8.08
N TYR A 286 11.86 -5.34 -8.08
CA TYR A 286 12.82 -5.45 -9.17
C TYR A 286 13.07 -6.93 -9.45
N ARG A 287 12.83 -7.36 -10.69
CA ARG A 287 12.84 -8.77 -11.10
C ARG A 287 11.99 -9.60 -10.12
N ASP A 288 12.53 -10.67 -9.56
CA ASP A 288 11.88 -11.58 -8.63
C ASP A 288 12.22 -11.27 -7.15
N TYR A 289 12.85 -10.13 -6.85
CA TYR A 289 13.38 -9.85 -5.50
C TYR A 289 12.27 -9.79 -4.45
N GLY A 290 11.20 -9.05 -4.72
CA GLY A 290 10.07 -8.93 -3.80
C GLY A 290 9.39 -10.27 -3.52
N VAL A 291 9.07 -11.05 -4.55
CA VAL A 291 8.41 -12.37 -4.38
C VAL A 291 9.34 -13.37 -3.68
N ARG A 292 10.65 -13.31 -3.92
CA ARG A 292 11.64 -14.14 -3.23
C ARG A 292 11.74 -13.78 -1.75
N ASN A 293 11.91 -12.50 -1.43
CA ASN A 293 12.01 -12.07 -0.04
C ASN A 293 10.70 -12.25 0.73
N ALA A 294 9.55 -12.07 0.07
CA ALA A 294 8.24 -12.39 0.64
C ALA A 294 8.14 -13.87 1.03
N ARG A 295 8.54 -14.79 0.13
CA ARG A 295 8.59 -16.22 0.44
C ARG A 295 9.56 -16.52 1.60
N GLN A 296 10.78 -15.99 1.56
CA GLN A 296 11.78 -16.22 2.62
C GLN A 296 11.32 -15.72 3.99
N LEU A 297 10.67 -14.55 4.06
CA LEU A 297 10.16 -14.04 5.32
C LEU A 297 8.91 -14.80 5.80
N GLY A 298 8.02 -15.18 4.88
CA GLY A 298 6.87 -16.03 5.20
C GLY A 298 7.29 -17.36 5.83
N GLU A 299 8.31 -18.02 5.27
CA GLU A 299 8.92 -19.23 5.82
C GLU A 299 9.49 -19.01 7.24
N LEU A 300 10.13 -17.86 7.50
CA LEU A 300 10.65 -17.52 8.82
C LEU A 300 9.56 -17.23 9.86
N LEU A 301 8.37 -16.85 9.41
CA LEU A 301 7.24 -16.45 10.25
C LEU A 301 6.21 -17.56 10.45
N ASP A 302 6.29 -18.63 9.65
CA ASP A 302 5.26 -19.69 9.57
C ASP A 302 3.88 -19.10 9.26
N ASP A 303 3.83 -18.13 8.32
CA ASP A 303 2.60 -17.39 7.97
C ASP A 303 1.64 -18.20 7.08
N GLY A 304 1.92 -19.50 6.91
CA GLY A 304 1.11 -20.40 6.12
C GLY A 304 1.16 -20.09 4.63
N LEU A 305 2.33 -19.73 4.07
CA LEU A 305 2.57 -19.78 2.62
C LEU A 305 1.92 -21.04 2.05
N GLN A 306 1.01 -20.83 1.10
CA GLN A 306 0.26 -21.93 0.54
C GLN A 306 0.90 -22.28 -0.80
N ASP A 307 1.21 -23.54 -1.07
CA ASP A 307 1.50 -23.98 -2.43
C ASP A 307 0.23 -24.66 -2.95
N ARG A 308 -0.83 -23.86 -3.14
CA ARG A 308 -2.11 -24.34 -3.69
C ARG A 308 -1.96 -24.62 -5.18
N PRO A 309 -2.67 -25.61 -5.74
CA PRO A 309 -2.83 -25.67 -7.18
C PRO A 309 -3.54 -24.39 -7.65
N ALA A 310 -3.03 -23.76 -8.70
CA ALA A 310 -3.73 -22.65 -9.35
C ALA A 310 -4.96 -23.20 -10.07
N GLU A 311 -6.15 -23.00 -9.49
CA GLU A 311 -7.46 -23.32 -10.11
C GLU A 311 -7.83 -22.33 -11.22
#